data_AF-A0A835LC61-F1
#
_entry.id   AF-A0A835LC61-F1
#
_cell.length_a   1.000
_cell.length_b   1.000
_cell.length_c   1.000
_cell.angle_alpha   90.00
_cell.angle_beta   90.00
_cell.angle_gamma   90.00
#
_symmetry.space_group_name_H-M   'P 1'
#
loop_
_entity.id
_entity.type
_entity.pdbx_description
1 polymer ?
#
loop_
_entity_poly.entity_id
_entity_poly.type
_entity_poly.pdbx_seq_one_letter_code
_entity_poly.pdbx_strand_id
1 'polypeptide(L)'
;MTKNKQGDNGAVPPPESRCVRNDGRKWRCKGWVYEESTLCEKHYLYDLQRKFGDVVVREKRVQKTVKRKTKKRNESDEDEDEEKRREDERVRKRAKRSLDSSGLVREEEEEMGAKKKGIDAILRDSESTESDYTASELIISLKTAFRFKDFEEVAQIIKVREGKMKMDKEVVESRCVKLSNEIEVKKTEIVDVREKLQEMEVRKIGLEDEIWGHKRMCNELKEKVIRLEEDYKVVCERERRSQVRIVTLSDELKKMNKNEREILVVLKKENSDLEYAKRRVENEIEVWKRRINELETNRGMKTVSLPQVKIKEEGANCDAKRSAENKIEVPKRRFREQATNCGLKSAGFPKVNVKEEALNCDPKVYASANSDFACPFSAKAGRVTQLAEEGKKNETIQRVTPTEFNNTGKGISLSHANIRKEEDEISKFLSEFRKLKGNN
;
A
#
# COMPACT_ATOMS: atom_id res chain seq x y z
N MET A 1 22.13 -38.39 -9.22
CA MET A 1 23.11 -38.01 -10.26
C MET A 1 24.39 -37.56 -9.57
N THR A 2 25.32 -38.48 -9.38
CA THR A 2 26.64 -38.26 -8.78
C THR A 2 27.56 -37.65 -9.83
N LYS A 3 27.86 -36.34 -9.72
CA LYS A 3 28.83 -35.69 -10.60
C LYS A 3 30.23 -36.29 -10.33
N ASN A 4 30.74 -37.03 -11.32
CA ASN A 4 32.12 -37.45 -11.40
C ASN A 4 33.02 -36.21 -11.29
N LYS A 5 33.71 -36.05 -10.16
CA LYS A 5 34.90 -35.21 -10.06
C LYS A 5 36.02 -35.89 -10.85
N GLN A 6 35.97 -35.81 -12.17
CA GLN A 6 37.14 -36.10 -12.99
C GLN A 6 38.16 -34.99 -12.78
N GLY A 7 39.40 -35.41 -12.54
CA GLY A 7 40.50 -34.58 -12.08
C GLY A 7 40.81 -33.41 -13.00
N ASP A 8 41.37 -32.39 -12.36
CA ASP A 8 41.83 -31.09 -12.83
C ASP A 8 43.00 -31.21 -13.84
N ASN A 9 42.82 -31.99 -14.90
CA ASN A 9 43.66 -31.90 -16.08
C ASN A 9 43.20 -30.63 -16.82
N GLY A 10 44.02 -29.57 -16.80
CA GLY A 10 43.74 -28.22 -17.29
C GLY A 10 43.43 -28.07 -18.80
N ALA A 11 42.67 -28.99 -19.37
CA ALA A 11 42.04 -28.89 -20.67
C ALA A 11 41.12 -27.67 -20.66
N VAL A 12 41.52 -26.64 -21.39
CA VAL A 12 40.76 -25.41 -21.50
C VAL A 12 39.48 -25.72 -22.32
N PRO A 13 38.27 -25.45 -21.79
CA PRO A 13 37.03 -25.78 -22.49
C PRO A 13 36.97 -25.17 -23.90
N PRO A 14 36.23 -25.76 -24.85
CA PRO A 14 35.96 -25.14 -26.14
C PRO A 14 35.37 -23.73 -25.98
N PRO A 15 35.63 -22.79 -26.91
CA PRO A 15 35.19 -21.39 -26.79
C PRO A 15 33.69 -21.21 -26.49
N GLU A 16 32.80 -22.05 -27.03
CA GLU A 16 31.35 -21.95 -26.74
C GLU A 16 30.99 -22.37 -25.31
N SER A 17 31.82 -23.19 -24.67
CA SER A 17 31.62 -23.70 -23.31
C SER A 17 32.38 -22.90 -22.24
N ARG A 18 32.96 -21.74 -22.62
CA ARG A 18 33.63 -20.82 -21.69
C ARG A 18 32.70 -19.74 -21.19
N CYS A 19 32.83 -19.40 -19.92
CA CYS A 19 32.12 -18.28 -19.30
C CYS A 19 32.26 -16.98 -20.11
N VAL A 20 31.12 -16.37 -20.45
CA VAL A 20 31.05 -15.17 -21.31
C VAL A 20 31.42 -13.87 -20.56
N ARG A 21 31.42 -13.89 -19.22
CA ARG A 21 31.78 -12.72 -18.40
C ARG A 21 33.21 -12.26 -18.68
N ASN A 22 33.33 -11.02 -19.13
CA ASN A 22 34.59 -10.28 -19.21
C ASN A 22 34.73 -9.47 -17.92
N ASP A 23 35.73 -9.77 -17.09
CA ASP A 23 36.02 -9.01 -15.86
C ASP A 23 36.70 -7.66 -16.15
N GLY A 24 36.38 -7.03 -17.29
CA GLY A 24 36.95 -5.75 -17.74
C GLY A 24 38.42 -5.80 -18.16
N ARG A 25 39.09 -6.94 -18.03
CA ARG A 25 40.47 -7.17 -18.48
C ARG A 25 40.44 -8.00 -19.77
N LYS A 26 41.44 -7.84 -20.64
CA LYS A 26 41.55 -8.54 -21.95
C LYS A 26 41.56 -10.09 -21.86
N TRP A 27 41.51 -10.69 -20.67
CA TRP A 27 41.46 -12.13 -20.46
C TRP A 27 40.03 -12.59 -20.15
N ARG A 28 39.56 -13.63 -20.86
CA ARG A 28 38.27 -14.28 -20.62
C ARG A 28 38.40 -15.33 -19.51
N CYS A 29 37.34 -15.51 -18.73
CA CYS A 29 37.29 -16.56 -17.71
C CYS A 29 37.41 -17.95 -18.36
N LYS A 30 38.34 -18.78 -17.87
CA LYS A 30 38.57 -20.14 -18.39
C LYS A 30 37.62 -21.21 -17.80
N GLY A 31 36.71 -20.81 -16.91
CA GLY A 31 35.78 -21.73 -16.28
C GLY A 31 34.72 -22.23 -17.26
N TRP A 32 34.35 -23.50 -17.09
CA TRP A 32 33.21 -24.12 -17.77
C TRP A 32 31.92 -23.37 -17.45
N VAL A 33 31.08 -23.19 -18.47
CA VAL A 33 29.73 -22.67 -18.31
C VAL A 33 28.91 -23.59 -17.41
N TYR A 34 28.20 -23.02 -16.44
CA TYR A 34 27.29 -23.73 -15.55
C TYR A 34 26.03 -24.14 -16.33
N GLU A 35 25.50 -25.34 -16.07
CA GLU A 35 24.32 -25.88 -16.75
C GLU A 35 23.18 -24.83 -16.80
N GLU A 36 22.69 -24.53 -18.00
CA GLU A 36 21.65 -23.52 -18.30
C GLU A 36 22.03 -22.03 -18.10
N SER A 37 23.29 -21.73 -17.76
CA SER A 37 23.80 -20.36 -17.65
C SER A 37 24.73 -20.01 -18.82
N THR A 38 25.14 -18.74 -18.93
CA THR A 38 26.27 -18.29 -19.76
C THR A 38 27.52 -17.99 -18.93
N LEU A 39 27.41 -18.15 -17.61
CA LEU A 39 28.45 -17.89 -16.62
C LEU A 39 29.01 -19.20 -16.08
N CYS A 40 30.28 -19.21 -15.66
CA CYS A 40 30.81 -20.33 -14.88
C CYS A 40 30.18 -20.34 -13.48
N GLU A 41 30.25 -21.49 -12.80
CA GLU A 41 29.67 -21.67 -11.45
C GLU A 41 30.03 -20.53 -10.49
N LYS A 42 31.31 -20.14 -10.46
CA LYS A 42 31.80 -19.05 -9.60
C LYS A 42 31.14 -17.71 -9.92
N HIS A 43 31.02 -17.36 -11.21
CA HIS A 43 30.40 -16.11 -11.63
C HIS A 43 28.89 -16.13 -11.52
N TYR A 44 28.26 -17.29 -11.75
CA TYR A 44 26.83 -17.49 -11.53
C TYR A 44 26.48 -17.25 -10.05
N LEU A 45 27.20 -17.87 -9.12
CA LEU A 45 27.00 -17.70 -7.69
C LEU A 45 27.26 -16.25 -7.23
N TYR A 46 28.28 -15.59 -7.79
CA TYR A 46 28.55 -14.17 -7.49
C TYR A 46 27.42 -13.25 -7.98
N ASP A 47 26.91 -13.46 -9.20
CA ASP A 47 25.75 -12.71 -9.70
C ASP A 47 24.47 -12.99 -8.91
N LEU A 48 24.30 -14.24 -8.46
CA LEU A 48 23.20 -14.63 -7.59
C LEU A 48 23.30 -13.89 -6.24
N GLN A 49 24.46 -13.92 -5.59
CA GLN A 49 24.72 -13.20 -4.34
C GLN A 49 24.59 -11.69 -4.50
N ARG A 50 24.99 -11.11 -5.64
CA ARG A 50 24.79 -9.68 -5.91
C ARG A 50 23.30 -9.34 -6.05
N LYS A 51 22.55 -10.14 -6.81
CA LYS A 51 21.10 -9.95 -7.00
C LYS A 51 20.33 -10.05 -5.67
N PHE A 52 20.67 -11.01 -4.81
CA PHE A 52 20.00 -11.19 -3.51
C PHE A 52 20.56 -10.25 -2.41
N GLY A 53 21.84 -9.95 -2.44
CA GLY A 53 22.49 -9.03 -1.49
C GLY A 53 22.02 -7.58 -1.64
N ASP A 54 21.79 -7.12 -2.87
CA ASP A 54 21.24 -5.77 -3.11
C ASP A 54 19.80 -5.62 -2.59
N VAL A 55 19.02 -6.71 -2.54
CA VAL A 55 17.65 -6.68 -1.96
C VAL A 55 17.72 -6.45 -0.45
N VAL A 56 18.58 -7.19 0.26
CA VAL A 56 18.75 -7.04 1.73
C VAL A 56 19.34 -5.67 2.10
N VAL A 57 20.27 -5.14 1.30
CA VAL A 57 20.83 -3.79 1.52
C VAL A 57 19.82 -2.69 1.18
N ARG A 58 18.99 -2.88 0.14
CA ARG A 58 17.88 -1.96 -0.18
C ARG A 58 16.82 -1.95 0.90
N GLU A 59 16.40 -3.09 1.44
CA GLU A 59 15.43 -3.14 2.55
C GLU A 59 15.94 -2.42 3.80
N LYS A 60 17.20 -2.65 4.20
CA LYS A 60 17.78 -1.93 5.35
C LYS A 60 17.94 -0.43 5.12
N ARG A 61 18.20 0.01 3.87
CA ARG A 61 18.21 1.45 3.52
C ARG A 61 16.80 2.05 3.51
N VAL A 62 15.80 1.33 3.01
CA VAL A 62 14.39 1.76 3.02
C VAL A 62 13.86 1.87 4.44
N GLN A 63 14.17 0.92 5.33
CA GLN A 63 13.75 1.02 6.74
C GLN A 63 14.42 2.20 7.47
N LYS A 64 15.68 2.54 7.15
CA LYS A 64 16.36 3.72 7.71
C LYS A 64 15.82 5.04 7.14
N THR A 65 15.42 5.09 5.88
CA THR A 65 14.80 6.29 5.30
C THR A 65 13.36 6.48 5.74
N VAL A 66 12.61 5.40 5.99
CA VAL A 66 11.25 5.47 6.56
C VAL A 66 11.31 5.99 8.00
N LYS A 67 12.18 5.46 8.89
CA LYS A 67 12.32 5.99 10.26
C LYS A 67 12.76 7.46 10.31
N ARG A 68 13.62 7.91 9.38
CA ARG A 68 13.99 9.33 9.26
C ARG A 68 12.86 10.19 8.68
N LYS A 69 12.02 9.65 7.78
CA LYS A 69 10.86 10.37 7.24
C LYS A 69 9.72 10.48 8.24
N THR A 70 9.47 9.48 9.09
CA THR A 70 8.39 9.56 10.09
C THR A 70 8.73 10.55 11.21
N LYS A 71 10.02 10.61 11.64
CA LYS A 71 10.46 11.65 12.58
C LYS A 71 10.41 13.06 11.97
N LYS A 72 10.83 13.20 10.71
CA LYS A 72 10.78 14.49 10.00
C LYS A 72 9.35 14.96 9.67
N ARG A 73 8.38 14.05 9.49
CA ARG A 73 6.98 14.42 9.25
C ARG A 73 6.30 15.00 10.49
N ASN A 74 6.59 14.47 11.67
CA ASN A 74 6.01 15.02 12.90
C ASN A 74 6.65 16.37 13.28
N GLU A 75 7.94 16.59 12.95
CA GLU A 75 8.57 17.92 13.10
C GLU A 75 8.08 18.92 12.03
N SER A 76 7.82 18.49 10.79
CA SER A 76 7.34 19.41 9.74
C SER A 76 5.89 19.87 9.90
N ASP A 77 5.02 19.00 10.44
CA ASP A 77 3.61 19.36 10.63
C ASP A 77 3.44 20.36 11.79
N GLU A 78 4.31 20.33 12.82
CA GLU A 78 4.35 21.35 13.88
C GLU A 78 4.93 22.69 13.39
N ASP A 79 5.96 22.65 12.53
CA ASP A 79 6.55 23.86 11.94
C ASP A 79 5.60 24.57 10.96
N GLU A 80 4.81 23.84 10.17
CA GLU A 80 3.81 24.43 9.25
C GLU A 80 2.66 25.12 10.00
N ASP A 81 2.16 24.54 11.09
CA ASP A 81 1.10 25.14 11.91
C ASP A 81 1.60 26.38 12.67
N GLU A 82 2.86 26.37 13.13
CA GLU A 82 3.50 27.52 13.78
C GLU A 82 3.78 28.66 12.77
N GLU A 83 4.22 28.35 11.54
CA GLU A 83 4.39 29.34 10.49
C GLU A 83 3.05 29.96 10.05
N LYS A 84 2.00 29.15 9.93
CA LYS A 84 0.64 29.63 9.64
C LYS A 84 0.13 30.59 10.74
N ARG A 85 0.35 30.25 12.02
CA ARG A 85 0.04 31.17 13.14
C ARG A 85 0.80 32.49 13.05
N ARG A 86 2.09 32.46 12.67
CA ARG A 86 2.90 33.68 12.49
C ARG A 86 2.41 34.53 11.33
N GLU A 87 1.95 33.92 10.25
CA GLU A 87 1.41 34.65 9.10
C GLU A 87 0.04 35.26 9.42
N ASP A 88 -0.87 34.53 10.07
CA ASP A 88 -2.15 35.05 10.55
C ASP A 88 -1.96 36.24 11.52
N GLU A 89 -0.97 36.14 12.41
CA GLU A 89 -0.57 37.23 13.31
C GLU A 89 -0.06 38.46 12.53
N ARG A 90 0.74 38.26 11.46
CA ARG A 90 1.23 39.36 10.61
C ARG A 90 0.11 40.03 9.83
N VAL A 91 -0.83 39.25 9.29
CA VAL A 91 -2.02 39.76 8.58
C VAL A 91 -2.87 40.59 9.54
N ARG A 92 -3.11 40.09 10.77
CA ARG A 92 -3.85 40.81 11.81
C ARG A 92 -3.17 42.11 12.22
N LYS A 93 -1.83 42.12 12.32
CA LYS A 93 -1.04 43.33 12.59
C LYS A 93 -1.09 44.33 11.43
N ARG A 94 -1.09 43.88 10.16
CA ARG A 94 -1.24 44.76 8.99
C ARG A 94 -2.64 45.37 8.92
N ALA A 95 -3.69 44.58 9.13
CA ALA A 95 -5.07 45.06 9.15
C ALA A 95 -5.29 46.11 10.26
N LYS A 96 -4.68 45.91 11.44
CA LYS A 96 -4.74 46.89 12.51
C LYS A 96 -4.06 48.21 12.13
N ARG A 97 -2.87 48.15 11.51
CA ARG A 97 -2.16 49.34 11.03
C ARG A 97 -2.88 50.06 9.88
N SER A 98 -3.60 49.34 9.01
CA SER A 98 -4.36 49.98 7.93
C SER A 98 -5.59 50.72 8.45
N LEU A 99 -6.24 50.21 9.51
CA LEU A 99 -7.34 50.90 10.18
C LEU A 99 -6.84 52.19 10.87
N ASP A 100 -5.73 52.11 11.61
CA ASP A 100 -5.16 53.27 12.29
C ASP A 100 -4.56 54.31 11.31
N SER A 101 -4.08 53.88 10.14
CA SER A 101 -3.56 54.76 9.09
C SER A 101 -4.63 55.39 8.20
N SER A 102 -5.90 54.98 8.34
CA SER A 102 -7.03 55.54 7.57
C SER A 102 -7.64 56.80 8.21
N GLY A 103 -6.91 57.45 9.12
CA GLY A 103 -7.25 58.73 9.77
C GLY A 103 -7.52 59.92 8.82
N LEU A 104 -7.42 59.72 7.50
CA LEU A 104 -7.79 60.69 6.46
C LEU A 104 -9.28 61.01 6.40
N VAL A 105 -10.16 60.16 6.95
CA VAL A 105 -11.61 60.48 6.96
C VAL A 105 -11.94 61.61 7.96
N ARG A 106 -11.06 61.88 8.94
CA ARG A 106 -11.32 62.87 9.97
C ARG A 106 -10.83 64.29 9.61
N GLU A 107 -9.91 64.42 8.66
CA GLU A 107 -9.41 65.73 8.20
C GLU A 107 -10.30 66.36 7.11
N GLU A 108 -10.93 65.56 6.23
CA GLU A 108 -11.81 66.10 5.17
C GLU A 108 -13.16 66.64 5.69
N GLU A 109 -13.70 66.09 6.78
CA GLU A 109 -14.92 66.63 7.42
C GLU A 109 -14.67 67.97 8.14
N GLU A 110 -13.45 68.20 8.67
CA GLU A 110 -13.09 69.48 9.30
C GLU A 110 -12.79 70.57 8.26
N GLU A 111 -12.23 70.23 7.10
CA GLU A 111 -11.95 71.21 6.02
C GLU A 111 -13.24 71.68 5.30
N MET A 112 -14.20 70.79 5.07
CA MET A 112 -15.51 71.14 4.50
C MET A 112 -16.36 71.98 5.47
N GLY A 113 -16.19 71.78 6.79
CA GLY A 113 -16.82 72.60 7.83
C GLY A 113 -16.27 74.03 7.91
N ALA A 114 -14.98 74.23 7.61
CA ALA A 114 -14.33 75.55 7.65
C ALA A 114 -14.70 76.44 6.46
N LYS A 115 -14.86 75.87 5.25
CA LYS A 115 -15.21 76.63 4.03
C LYS A 115 -16.65 77.17 4.05
N LYS A 116 -17.58 76.47 4.71
CA LYS A 116 -18.98 76.93 4.85
C LYS A 116 -19.13 78.15 5.78
N LYS A 117 -18.26 78.28 6.80
CA LYS A 117 -18.26 79.43 7.72
C LYS A 117 -17.72 80.72 7.08
N GLY A 118 -16.89 80.63 6.04
CA GLY A 118 -16.36 81.82 5.34
C GLY A 118 -17.37 82.51 4.42
N ILE A 119 -18.28 81.74 3.79
CA ILE A 119 -19.26 82.29 2.85
C ILE A 119 -20.40 83.03 3.59
N ASP A 120 -20.85 82.50 4.74
CA ASP A 120 -21.89 83.14 5.57
C ASP A 120 -21.41 84.41 6.30
N ALA A 121 -20.10 84.66 6.35
CA ALA A 121 -19.52 85.89 6.90
C ALA A 121 -19.45 87.02 5.85
N ILE A 122 -19.11 86.68 4.60
CA ILE A 122 -19.04 87.68 3.49
C ILE A 122 -20.43 88.22 3.12
N LEU A 123 -21.48 87.39 3.23
CA LEU A 123 -22.87 87.80 2.98
C LEU A 123 -23.45 88.71 4.07
N ARG A 124 -22.80 88.82 5.24
CA ARG A 124 -23.31 89.60 6.38
C ARG A 124 -22.76 91.03 6.45
N ASP A 125 -21.64 91.30 5.77
CA ASP A 125 -20.97 92.62 5.82
C ASP A 125 -21.35 93.53 4.63
N SER A 126 -22.22 93.08 3.71
CA SER A 126 -22.68 93.89 2.56
C SER A 126 -23.96 94.71 2.81
N GLU A 127 -24.51 94.71 4.02
CA GLU A 127 -25.81 95.35 4.33
C GLU A 127 -25.73 96.78 4.89
N SER A 128 -24.56 97.41 5.09
CA SER A 128 -24.48 98.57 6.00
C SER A 128 -24.30 99.98 5.42
N THR A 129 -24.39 100.24 4.12
CA THR A 129 -24.52 101.62 3.61
C THR A 129 -25.29 101.67 2.29
N GLU A 130 -26.55 101.25 2.31
CA GLU A 130 -27.49 101.56 1.23
C GLU A 130 -27.89 103.04 1.40
N SER A 131 -27.20 103.94 0.71
CA SER A 131 -27.71 105.30 0.55
C SER A 131 -28.90 105.22 -0.40
N ASP A 132 -30.09 105.63 0.07
CA ASP A 132 -31.37 105.65 -0.64
C ASP A 132 -31.37 106.58 -1.87
N TYR A 133 -30.50 106.35 -2.84
CA TYR A 133 -30.72 106.87 -4.18
C TYR A 133 -31.89 106.08 -4.75
N THR A 134 -33.02 106.76 -4.94
CA THR A 134 -34.10 106.13 -5.70
C THR A 134 -33.56 105.80 -7.10
N ALA A 135 -33.94 104.64 -7.66
CA ALA A 135 -33.47 104.22 -8.98
C ALA A 135 -33.63 105.34 -10.04
N SER A 136 -34.67 106.16 -9.87
CA SER A 136 -34.95 107.38 -10.64
C SER A 136 -33.86 108.46 -10.53
N GLU A 137 -33.37 108.80 -9.33
CA GLU A 137 -32.31 109.80 -9.12
C GLU A 137 -30.98 109.35 -9.72
N LEU A 138 -30.64 108.07 -9.57
CA LEU A 138 -29.44 107.47 -10.17
C LEU A 138 -29.53 107.51 -11.71
N ILE A 139 -30.69 107.13 -12.27
CA ILE A 139 -30.95 107.17 -13.73
C ILE A 139 -30.85 108.60 -14.28
N ILE A 140 -31.39 109.60 -13.58
CA ILE A 140 -31.31 111.00 -13.99
C ILE A 140 -29.86 111.49 -13.95
N SER A 141 -29.14 111.21 -12.86
CA SER A 141 -27.74 111.63 -12.69
C SER A 141 -26.83 111.00 -13.73
N LEU A 142 -27.06 109.72 -14.08
CA LEU A 142 -26.38 109.03 -15.18
C LEU A 142 -26.71 109.66 -16.54
N LYS A 143 -27.99 109.96 -16.82
CA LYS A 143 -28.42 110.56 -18.09
C LYS A 143 -27.84 111.96 -18.31
N THR A 144 -27.59 112.73 -17.25
CA THR A 144 -26.97 114.06 -17.35
C THR A 144 -25.45 114.02 -17.44
N ALA A 145 -24.81 112.99 -16.88
CA ALA A 145 -23.35 112.88 -16.84
C ALA A 145 -22.75 112.25 -18.11
N PHE A 146 -23.53 111.43 -18.84
CA PHE A 146 -23.05 110.69 -20.00
C PHE A 146 -23.75 111.12 -21.29
N ARG A 147 -23.04 111.05 -22.43
CA ARG A 147 -23.65 111.32 -23.74
C ARG A 147 -24.52 110.13 -24.13
N PHE A 148 -25.64 110.37 -24.82
CA PHE A 148 -26.56 109.30 -25.25
C PHE A 148 -25.86 108.17 -26.03
N LYS A 149 -24.82 108.48 -26.81
CA LYS A 149 -24.00 107.47 -27.53
C LYS A 149 -23.30 106.49 -26.60
N ASP A 150 -22.85 106.94 -25.42
CA ASP A 150 -22.14 106.10 -24.46
C ASP A 150 -23.08 105.03 -23.88
N PHE A 151 -24.37 105.36 -23.70
CA PHE A 151 -25.39 104.40 -23.28
C PHE A 151 -25.65 103.32 -24.33
N GLU A 152 -25.62 103.68 -25.61
CA GLU A 152 -25.84 102.72 -26.70
C GLU A 152 -24.66 101.75 -26.84
N GLU A 153 -23.42 102.25 -26.66
CA GLU A 153 -22.22 101.40 -26.62
C GLU A 153 -22.24 100.46 -25.41
N VAL A 154 -22.57 100.95 -24.21
CA VAL A 154 -22.74 100.13 -23.02
C VAL A 154 -23.84 99.08 -23.23
N ALA A 155 -24.97 99.44 -23.83
CA ALA A 155 -26.04 98.50 -24.14
C ALA A 155 -25.57 97.39 -25.11
N GLN A 156 -24.74 97.72 -26.11
CA GLN A 156 -24.13 96.73 -27.01
C GLN A 156 -23.17 95.79 -26.24
N ILE A 157 -22.31 96.34 -25.37
CA ILE A 157 -21.39 95.54 -24.54
C ILE A 157 -22.16 94.58 -23.63
N ILE A 158 -23.24 95.05 -22.99
CA ILE A 158 -24.09 94.21 -22.15
C ILE A 158 -24.71 93.07 -22.96
N LYS A 159 -25.26 93.36 -24.15
CA LYS A 159 -25.82 92.33 -25.05
C LYS A 159 -24.78 91.28 -25.45
N VAL A 160 -23.56 91.69 -25.80
CA VAL A 160 -22.47 90.77 -26.14
C VAL A 160 -22.08 89.90 -24.95
N ARG A 161 -21.96 90.49 -23.74
CA ARG A 161 -21.66 89.74 -22.52
C ARG A 161 -22.76 88.77 -22.15
N GLU A 162 -24.03 89.17 -22.27
CA GLU A 162 -25.17 88.30 -21.99
C GLU A 162 -25.21 87.13 -22.97
N GLY A 163 -24.97 87.38 -24.26
CA GLY A 163 -24.83 86.32 -25.26
C GLY A 163 -23.69 85.36 -24.94
N LYS A 164 -22.52 85.89 -24.55
CA LYS A 164 -21.37 85.08 -24.12
C LYS A 164 -21.70 84.23 -22.89
N MET A 165 -22.32 84.82 -21.85
CA MET A 165 -22.73 84.10 -20.65
C MET A 165 -23.76 83.01 -20.95
N LYS A 166 -24.69 83.23 -21.90
CA LYS A 166 -25.64 82.20 -22.34
C LYS A 166 -24.93 81.02 -23.01
N MET A 167 -23.98 81.30 -23.92
CA MET A 167 -23.17 80.24 -24.54
C MET A 167 -22.32 79.48 -23.51
N ASP A 168 -21.63 80.20 -22.62
CA ASP A 168 -20.80 79.57 -21.57
C ASP A 168 -21.66 78.71 -20.63
N LYS A 169 -22.88 79.17 -20.28
CA LYS A 169 -23.85 78.40 -19.48
C LYS A 169 -24.26 77.11 -20.19
N GLU A 170 -24.62 77.18 -21.48
CA GLU A 170 -25.01 76.00 -22.27
C GLU A 170 -23.86 74.98 -22.39
N VAL A 171 -22.61 75.46 -22.55
CA VAL A 171 -21.40 74.62 -22.57
C VAL A 171 -21.21 73.90 -21.23
N VAL A 172 -21.39 74.61 -20.11
CA VAL A 172 -21.28 74.02 -18.77
C VAL A 172 -22.40 73.00 -18.52
N GLU A 173 -23.65 73.33 -18.83
CA GLU A 173 -24.79 72.41 -18.70
C GLU A 173 -24.58 71.14 -19.52
N SER A 174 -24.13 71.27 -20.77
CA SER A 174 -23.79 70.14 -21.63
C SER A 174 -22.68 69.27 -21.03
N ARG A 175 -21.66 69.89 -20.41
CA ARG A 175 -20.58 69.16 -19.73
C ARG A 175 -21.08 68.46 -18.47
N CYS A 176 -21.95 69.10 -17.68
CA CYS A 176 -22.55 68.50 -16.49
C CYS A 176 -23.38 67.26 -16.83
N VAL A 177 -24.19 67.30 -17.89
CA VAL A 177 -24.96 66.13 -18.36
C VAL A 177 -24.03 64.99 -18.79
N LYS A 178 -22.97 65.29 -19.54
CA LYS A 178 -21.97 64.27 -19.96
C LYS A 178 -21.32 63.59 -18.75
N LEU A 179 -20.84 64.37 -17.78
CA LEU A 179 -20.22 63.83 -16.57
C LEU A 179 -21.23 63.04 -15.71
N SER A 180 -22.49 63.47 -15.65
CA SER A 180 -23.55 62.74 -14.95
C SER A 180 -23.75 61.35 -15.55
N ASN A 181 -23.83 61.26 -16.88
CA ASN A 181 -23.98 59.98 -17.57
C ASN A 181 -22.75 59.07 -17.38
N GLU A 182 -21.54 59.62 -17.45
CA GLU A 182 -20.31 58.87 -17.18
C GLU A 182 -20.27 58.31 -15.75
N ILE A 183 -20.72 59.10 -14.76
CA ILE A 183 -20.84 58.65 -13.37
C ILE A 183 -21.85 57.51 -13.24
N GLU A 184 -22.99 57.59 -13.93
CA GLU A 184 -24.00 56.50 -13.91
C GLU A 184 -23.45 55.20 -14.50
N VAL A 185 -22.76 55.27 -15.64
CA VAL A 185 -22.10 54.10 -16.25
C VAL A 185 -21.05 53.51 -15.31
N LYS A 186 -20.24 54.35 -14.65
CA LYS A 186 -19.24 53.87 -13.69
C LYS A 186 -19.87 53.26 -12.44
N LYS A 187 -21.02 53.77 -11.99
CA LYS A 187 -21.77 53.17 -10.88
C LYS A 187 -22.28 51.77 -11.23
N THR A 188 -22.82 51.57 -12.43
CA THR A 188 -23.26 50.23 -12.87
C THR A 188 -22.08 49.27 -13.01
N GLU A 189 -20.95 49.71 -13.58
CA GLU A 189 -19.73 48.89 -13.65
C GLU A 189 -19.23 48.45 -12.27
N ILE A 190 -19.29 49.32 -11.26
CA ILE A 190 -18.89 48.99 -9.89
C ILE A 190 -19.80 47.92 -9.27
N VAL A 191 -21.11 47.98 -9.54
CA VAL A 191 -22.07 46.97 -9.07
C VAL A 191 -21.76 45.62 -9.71
N ASP A 192 -21.57 45.57 -11.03
CA ASP A 192 -21.24 44.33 -11.75
C ASP A 192 -19.94 43.69 -11.23
N VAL A 193 -18.91 44.49 -10.95
CA VAL A 193 -17.64 43.99 -10.39
C VAL A 193 -17.84 43.47 -8.96
N ARG A 194 -18.69 44.12 -8.15
CA ARG A 194 -19.01 43.66 -6.79
C ARG A 194 -19.73 42.32 -6.82
N GLU A 195 -20.69 42.11 -7.71
CA GLU A 195 -21.40 40.84 -7.84
C GLU A 195 -20.46 39.71 -8.27
N LYS A 196 -19.58 39.95 -9.25
CA LYS A 196 -18.55 38.99 -9.65
C LYS A 196 -17.61 38.63 -8.51
N LEU A 197 -17.23 39.61 -7.68
CA LEU A 197 -16.39 39.36 -6.51
C LEU A 197 -17.11 38.45 -5.51
N GLN A 198 -18.38 38.70 -5.21
CA GLN A 198 -19.18 37.86 -4.32
C GLN A 198 -19.35 36.44 -4.86
N GLU A 199 -19.59 36.27 -6.17
CA GLU A 199 -19.68 34.96 -6.81
C GLU A 199 -18.36 34.17 -6.65
N MET A 200 -17.23 34.83 -6.86
CA MET A 200 -15.90 34.23 -6.69
C MET A 200 -15.62 33.85 -5.24
N GLU A 201 -16.07 34.63 -4.26
CA GLU A 201 -15.94 34.31 -2.84
C GLU A 201 -16.75 33.06 -2.46
N VAL A 202 -17.99 32.95 -2.95
CA VAL A 202 -18.82 31.74 -2.72
C VAL A 202 -18.17 30.52 -3.37
N ARG A 203 -17.67 30.64 -4.60
CA ARG A 203 -16.97 29.55 -5.29
C ARG A 203 -15.70 29.13 -4.55
N LYS A 204 -14.95 30.09 -4.00
CA LYS A 204 -13.75 29.82 -3.19
C LYS A 204 -14.09 28.98 -1.96
N ILE A 205 -15.16 29.32 -1.23
CA ILE A 205 -15.62 28.55 -0.06
C ILE A 205 -15.96 27.10 -0.47
N GLY A 206 -16.68 26.91 -1.57
CA GLY A 206 -17.00 25.57 -2.08
C GLY A 206 -15.76 24.73 -2.38
N LEU A 207 -14.73 25.32 -3.00
CA LEU A 207 -13.46 24.63 -3.27
C LEU A 207 -12.69 24.32 -1.97
N GLU A 208 -12.72 25.21 -0.97
CA GLU A 208 -12.10 24.96 0.34
C GLU A 208 -12.74 23.76 1.05
N ASP A 209 -14.07 23.65 0.99
CA ASP A 209 -14.82 22.51 1.54
C ASP A 209 -14.50 21.20 0.82
N GLU A 210 -14.41 21.21 -0.52
CA GLU A 210 -14.01 20.04 -1.31
C GLU A 210 -12.58 19.58 -0.97
N ILE A 211 -11.63 20.51 -0.88
CA ILE A 211 -10.25 20.23 -0.47
C ILE A 211 -10.23 19.60 0.93
N TRP A 212 -11.05 20.11 1.85
CA TRP A 212 -11.15 19.56 3.19
C TRP A 212 -11.76 18.15 3.21
N GLY A 213 -12.76 17.90 2.38
CA GLY A 213 -13.33 16.56 2.14
C GLY A 213 -12.27 15.57 1.63
N HIS A 214 -11.46 15.96 0.65
CA HIS A 214 -10.35 15.13 0.15
C HIS A 214 -9.27 14.89 1.21
N LYS A 215 -8.95 15.90 2.03
CA LYS A 215 -8.00 15.75 3.15
C LYS A 215 -8.50 14.72 4.16
N ARG A 216 -9.79 14.74 4.49
CA ARG A 216 -10.41 13.74 5.38
C ARG A 216 -10.32 12.32 4.81
N MET A 217 -10.74 12.12 3.56
CA MET A 217 -10.67 10.80 2.91
C MET A 217 -9.23 10.26 2.83
N CYS A 218 -8.25 11.13 2.53
CA CYS A 218 -6.85 10.76 2.55
C CYS A 218 -6.38 10.27 3.92
N ASN A 219 -6.84 10.89 5.01
CA ASN A 219 -6.49 10.47 6.36
C ASN A 219 -7.12 9.13 6.73
N GLU A 220 -8.39 8.90 6.39
CA GLU A 220 -9.05 7.60 6.59
C GLU A 220 -8.36 6.47 5.82
N LEU A 221 -7.93 6.74 4.58
CA LEU A 221 -7.16 5.77 3.79
C LEU A 221 -5.80 5.48 4.42
N LYS A 222 -5.09 6.49 4.93
CA LYS A 222 -3.83 6.28 5.66
C LYS A 222 -4.04 5.39 6.88
N GLU A 223 -5.09 5.61 7.67
CA GLU A 223 -5.42 4.75 8.81
C GLU A 223 -5.73 3.31 8.40
N LYS A 224 -6.48 3.11 7.31
CA LYS A 224 -6.73 1.76 6.75
C LYS A 224 -5.44 1.08 6.33
N VAL A 225 -4.51 1.79 5.68
CA VAL A 225 -3.20 1.25 5.30
C VAL A 225 -2.39 0.83 6.54
N ILE A 226 -2.36 1.67 7.59
CA ILE A 226 -1.65 1.34 8.84
C ILE A 226 -2.22 0.06 9.48
N ARG A 227 -3.55 -0.07 9.57
CA ARG A 227 -4.19 -1.30 10.09
C ARG A 227 -3.84 -2.53 9.27
N LEU A 228 -3.89 -2.44 7.94
CA LEU A 228 -3.53 -3.55 7.05
C LEU A 228 -2.04 -3.94 7.17
N GLU A 229 -1.14 -2.98 7.38
CA GLU A 229 0.28 -3.27 7.64
C GLU A 229 0.49 -4.01 8.97
N GLU A 230 -0.31 -3.70 10.00
CA GLU A 230 -0.28 -4.42 11.28
C GLU A 230 -0.81 -5.84 11.14
N ASP A 231 -1.95 -6.02 10.47
CA ASP A 231 -2.53 -7.33 10.18
C ASP A 231 -1.57 -8.21 9.38
N TYR A 232 -0.92 -7.63 8.36
CA TYR A 232 0.09 -8.33 7.57
C TYR A 232 1.24 -8.85 8.45
N LYS A 233 1.74 -8.05 9.40
CA LYS A 233 2.79 -8.49 10.33
C LYS A 233 2.34 -9.67 11.20
N VAL A 234 1.08 -9.65 11.67
CA VAL A 234 0.51 -10.76 12.46
C VAL A 234 0.44 -12.04 11.64
N VAL A 235 0.00 -11.96 10.38
CA VAL A 235 -0.05 -13.10 9.46
C VAL A 235 1.35 -13.66 9.19
N CYS A 236 2.32 -12.79 8.88
CA CYS A 236 3.71 -13.22 8.67
C CYS A 236 4.31 -13.92 9.90
N GLU A 237 4.04 -13.41 11.10
CA GLU A 237 4.52 -14.03 12.34
C GLU A 237 3.85 -15.40 12.60
N ARG A 238 2.55 -15.52 12.31
CA ARG A 238 1.84 -16.81 12.38
C ARG A 238 2.41 -17.82 11.38
N GLU A 239 2.69 -17.39 10.16
CA GLU A 239 3.31 -18.23 9.12
C GLU A 239 4.68 -18.71 9.57
N ARG A 240 5.54 -17.81 10.06
CA ARG A 240 6.87 -18.14 10.58
C ARG A 240 6.79 -19.20 11.70
N ARG A 241 5.85 -19.07 12.64
CA ARG A 241 5.62 -20.08 13.70
C ARG A 241 5.18 -21.43 13.13
N SER A 242 4.37 -21.43 12.08
CA SER A 242 3.95 -22.66 11.41
C SER A 242 5.11 -23.34 10.69
N GLN A 243 5.97 -22.58 10.01
CA GLN A 243 7.18 -23.10 9.37
C GLN A 243 8.14 -23.72 10.39
N VAL A 244 8.32 -23.08 11.56
CA VAL A 244 9.12 -23.66 12.66
C VAL A 244 8.55 -25.01 13.09
N ARG A 245 7.22 -25.11 13.30
CA ARG A 245 6.59 -26.39 13.67
C ARG A 245 6.77 -27.47 12.60
N ILE A 246 6.65 -27.11 11.32
CA ILE A 246 6.85 -28.04 10.20
C ILE A 246 8.28 -28.58 10.21
N VAL A 247 9.28 -27.72 10.42
CA VAL A 247 10.68 -28.13 10.51
C VAL A 247 10.90 -29.08 11.69
N THR A 248 10.39 -28.74 12.88
CA THR A 248 10.50 -29.60 14.07
C THR A 248 9.90 -30.98 13.84
N LEU A 249 8.66 -31.06 13.33
CA LEU A 249 7.99 -32.33 13.04
C LEU A 249 8.72 -33.14 11.96
N SER A 250 9.26 -32.47 10.93
CA SER A 250 10.08 -33.12 9.90
C SER A 250 11.33 -33.77 10.51
N ASP A 251 12.00 -33.11 11.45
CA ASP A 251 13.20 -33.65 12.08
C ASP A 251 12.89 -34.80 13.05
N GLU A 252 11.76 -34.74 13.76
CA GLU A 252 11.25 -35.86 14.56
C GLU A 252 10.93 -37.09 13.68
N LEU A 253 10.27 -36.89 12.53
CA LEU A 253 10.00 -37.96 11.57
C LEU A 253 11.30 -38.59 11.04
N LYS A 254 12.32 -37.79 10.73
CA LYS A 254 13.64 -38.31 10.32
C LYS A 254 14.29 -39.14 11.43
N LYS A 255 14.17 -38.71 12.69
CA LYS A 255 14.71 -39.44 13.85
C LYS A 255 14.00 -40.78 14.04
N MET A 256 12.67 -40.80 13.97
CA MET A 256 11.90 -42.03 14.05
C MET A 256 12.25 -43.00 12.92
N ASN A 257 12.34 -42.52 11.67
CA ASN A 257 12.76 -43.33 10.52
C ASN A 257 14.18 -43.90 10.69
N LYS A 258 15.10 -43.13 11.29
CA LYS A 258 16.45 -43.63 11.59
C LYS A 258 16.40 -44.75 12.62
N ASN A 259 15.66 -44.55 13.72
CA ASN A 259 15.49 -45.56 14.76
C ASN A 259 14.82 -46.83 14.21
N GLU A 260 13.81 -46.70 13.35
CA GLU A 260 13.14 -47.84 12.72
C GLU A 260 14.12 -48.66 11.85
N ARG A 261 14.96 -47.98 11.06
CA ARG A 261 16.02 -48.66 10.28
C ARG A 261 17.02 -49.39 11.18
N GLU A 262 17.41 -48.79 12.30
CA GLU A 262 18.31 -49.43 13.27
C GLU A 262 17.66 -50.69 13.88
N ILE A 263 16.39 -50.62 14.27
CA ILE A 263 15.62 -51.78 14.77
C ILE A 263 15.54 -52.89 13.70
N LEU A 264 15.25 -52.54 12.44
CA LEU A 264 15.21 -53.51 11.35
C LEU A 264 16.56 -54.21 11.13
N VAL A 265 17.67 -53.49 11.27
CA VAL A 265 19.02 -54.07 11.17
C VAL A 265 19.28 -55.06 12.31
N VAL A 266 18.90 -54.73 13.55
CA VAL A 266 19.02 -55.62 14.71
C VAL A 266 18.18 -56.88 14.51
N LEU A 267 16.91 -56.75 14.15
CA LEU A 267 16.01 -57.89 13.89
C LEU A 267 16.52 -58.79 12.77
N LYS A 268 17.08 -58.21 11.69
CA LYS A 268 17.65 -58.99 10.58
C LYS A 268 18.85 -59.82 11.02
N LYS A 269 19.69 -59.27 11.90
CA LYS A 269 20.83 -59.98 12.48
C LYS A 269 20.36 -61.14 13.38
N GLU A 270 19.45 -60.87 14.31
CA GLU A 270 18.89 -61.89 15.20
C GLU A 270 18.22 -63.03 14.41
N ASN A 271 17.48 -62.71 13.35
CA ASN A 271 16.85 -63.73 12.50
C ASN A 271 17.91 -64.61 11.79
N SER A 272 19.02 -64.01 11.36
CA SER A 272 20.14 -64.75 10.74
C SER A 272 20.81 -65.70 11.75
N ASP A 273 20.98 -65.24 13.00
CA ASP A 273 21.52 -66.06 14.09
C ASP A 273 20.58 -67.23 14.44
N LEU A 274 19.26 -66.98 14.47
CA LEU A 274 18.24 -68.01 14.68
C LEU A 274 18.20 -69.03 13.54
N GLU A 275 18.32 -68.61 12.27
CA GLU A 275 18.42 -69.54 11.14
C GLU A 275 19.67 -70.41 11.21
N TYR A 276 20.79 -69.87 11.68
CA TYR A 276 22.00 -70.65 11.90
C TYR A 276 21.83 -71.65 13.04
N ALA A 277 21.25 -71.24 14.18
CA ALA A 277 20.92 -72.13 15.29
C ALA A 277 19.94 -73.24 14.86
N LYS A 278 18.92 -72.91 14.07
CA LYS A 278 17.97 -73.86 13.49
C LYS A 278 18.69 -74.93 12.65
N ARG A 279 19.55 -74.51 11.71
CA ARG A 279 20.34 -75.45 10.88
C ARG A 279 21.23 -76.36 11.72
N ARG A 280 21.82 -75.84 12.80
CA ARG A 280 22.61 -76.66 13.73
C ARG A 280 21.76 -77.76 14.37
N VAL A 281 20.60 -77.40 14.92
CA VAL A 281 19.68 -78.38 15.55
C VAL A 281 19.15 -79.38 14.52
N GLU A 282 18.82 -78.94 13.30
CA GLU A 282 18.40 -79.84 12.21
C GLU A 282 19.50 -80.87 11.86
N ASN A 283 20.75 -80.44 11.78
CA ASN A 283 21.89 -81.35 11.55
C ASN A 283 22.08 -82.34 12.72
N GLU A 284 21.95 -81.89 13.97
CA GLU A 284 22.01 -82.76 15.14
C GLU A 284 20.89 -83.81 15.11
N ILE A 285 19.66 -83.40 14.80
CA ILE A 285 18.52 -84.32 14.62
C ILE A 285 18.82 -85.35 13.53
N GLU A 286 19.42 -84.96 12.41
CA GLU A 286 19.78 -85.87 11.33
C GLU A 286 20.87 -86.88 11.75
N VAL A 287 21.85 -86.45 12.55
CA VAL A 287 22.83 -87.36 13.17
C VAL A 287 22.14 -88.36 14.10
N TRP A 288 21.22 -87.90 14.96
CA TRP A 288 20.47 -88.78 15.85
C TRP A 288 19.58 -89.76 15.10
N LYS A 289 18.89 -89.32 14.03
CA LYS A 289 18.09 -90.19 13.16
C LYS A 289 18.95 -91.31 12.55
N ARG A 290 20.12 -90.97 12.00
CA ARG A 290 21.07 -91.97 11.50
C ARG A 290 21.47 -92.97 12.58
N ARG A 291 21.81 -92.48 13.77
CA ARG A 291 22.21 -93.33 14.89
C ARG A 291 21.10 -94.28 15.36
N ILE A 292 19.85 -93.79 15.42
CA ILE A 292 18.69 -94.62 15.75
C ILE A 292 18.49 -95.70 14.69
N ASN A 293 18.53 -95.35 13.40
CA ASN A 293 18.40 -96.32 12.31
C ASN A 293 19.49 -97.41 12.35
N GLU A 294 20.74 -97.04 12.65
CA GLU A 294 21.84 -98.01 12.87
C GLU A 294 21.56 -98.95 14.05
N LEU A 295 20.99 -98.44 15.14
CA LEU A 295 20.63 -99.26 16.30
C LEU A 295 19.47 -100.21 15.95
N GLU A 296 18.50 -99.75 15.17
CA GLU A 296 17.38 -100.57 14.68
C GLU A 296 17.84 -101.69 13.73
N THR A 297 18.74 -101.39 12.79
CA THR A 297 19.30 -102.42 11.89
C THR A 297 20.14 -103.45 12.65
N ASN A 298 20.96 -103.00 13.61
CA ASN A 298 21.71 -103.89 14.50
C ASN A 298 20.80 -104.77 15.37
N ARG A 299 19.65 -104.24 15.81
CA ARG A 299 18.63 -105.01 16.55
C ARG A 299 17.95 -106.06 15.65
N GLY A 300 17.65 -105.70 14.39
CA GLY A 300 17.10 -106.62 13.38
C GLY A 300 18.04 -107.79 13.08
N MET A 301 19.35 -107.55 13.01
CA MET A 301 20.33 -108.64 12.81
C MET A 301 20.48 -109.57 14.02
N LYS A 302 20.31 -109.08 15.25
CA LYS A 302 20.34 -109.92 16.47
C LYS A 302 19.06 -110.70 16.74
N THR A 303 17.99 -110.50 15.98
CA THR A 303 16.70 -111.14 16.21
C THR A 303 16.37 -112.28 15.23
N VAL A 304 17.26 -112.58 14.28
CA VAL A 304 17.21 -113.82 13.49
C VAL A 304 17.89 -114.95 14.29
N SER A 305 17.22 -115.43 15.33
CA SER A 305 17.37 -116.73 16.02
C SER A 305 16.75 -116.66 17.42
N LEU A 306 15.46 -116.32 17.52
CA LEU A 306 14.70 -116.64 18.74
C LEU A 306 13.47 -117.46 18.37
N PRO A 307 13.25 -118.61 19.04
CA PRO A 307 12.11 -119.47 18.81
C PRO A 307 10.79 -118.71 19.00
N GLN A 308 9.77 -119.10 18.24
CA GLN A 308 8.37 -118.74 18.51
C GLN A 308 8.01 -119.13 19.94
N VAL A 309 8.12 -118.20 20.89
CA VAL A 309 7.51 -118.35 22.21
C VAL A 309 6.08 -117.84 22.09
N LYS A 310 5.15 -118.79 22.04
CA LYS A 310 3.72 -118.58 22.29
C LYS A 310 3.55 -117.98 23.69
N ILE A 311 3.44 -116.66 23.78
CA ILE A 311 2.96 -116.01 25.00
C ILE A 311 1.43 -116.08 24.94
N LYS A 312 0.86 -116.87 25.85
CA LYS A 312 -0.58 -116.92 26.11
C LYS A 312 -1.06 -115.53 26.52
N GLU A 313 -2.10 -115.06 25.85
CA GLU A 313 -2.92 -113.94 26.28
C GLU A 313 -3.67 -114.36 27.56
N GLU A 314 -3.18 -113.93 28.71
CA GLU A 314 -3.99 -113.89 29.94
C GLU A 314 -4.55 -112.48 30.08
N GLY A 315 -5.88 -112.41 29.97
CA GLY A 315 -6.64 -111.19 30.12
C GLY A 315 -6.52 -110.62 31.53
N ALA A 316 -6.03 -109.38 31.61
CA ALA A 316 -6.30 -108.50 32.74
C ALA A 316 -7.32 -107.46 32.28
N ASN A 317 -8.59 -107.80 32.49
CA ASN A 317 -9.70 -106.87 32.52
C ASN A 317 -9.49 -105.92 33.71
N CYS A 318 -9.18 -104.66 33.42
CA CYS A 318 -9.33 -103.56 34.38
C CYS A 318 -10.13 -102.44 33.73
N ASP A 319 -11.45 -102.61 33.76
CA ASP A 319 -12.41 -101.53 33.86
C ASP A 319 -11.99 -100.54 34.96
N ALA A 320 -11.51 -99.36 34.58
CA ALA A 320 -11.45 -98.20 35.44
C ALA A 320 -11.73 -96.93 34.64
N LYS A 321 -13.00 -96.53 34.68
CA LYS A 321 -13.49 -95.17 34.44
C LYS A 321 -12.52 -94.15 35.03
N ARG A 322 -12.02 -93.21 34.23
CA ARG A 322 -12.04 -91.76 34.55
C ARG A 322 -11.38 -90.90 33.48
N SER A 323 -12.18 -89.93 33.05
CA SER A 323 -11.79 -88.54 32.91
C SER A 323 -11.13 -88.09 31.61
N ALA A 324 -11.92 -87.25 30.94
CA ALA A 324 -11.53 -86.01 30.29
C ALA A 324 -10.81 -86.14 28.94
N GLU A 325 -11.62 -85.92 27.91
CA GLU A 325 -11.23 -85.26 26.68
C GLU A 325 -10.44 -83.97 26.99
N ASN A 326 -9.12 -84.10 27.16
CA ASN A 326 -8.23 -82.97 26.93
C ASN A 326 -8.13 -82.80 25.42
N LYS A 327 -9.09 -82.04 24.87
CA LYS A 327 -8.81 -81.14 23.76
C LYS A 327 -7.52 -80.42 24.12
N ILE A 328 -6.42 -80.78 23.46
CA ILE A 328 -5.27 -79.88 23.36
C ILE A 328 -5.77 -78.71 22.51
N GLU A 329 -6.45 -77.78 23.16
CA GLU A 329 -6.51 -76.40 22.71
C GLU A 329 -5.05 -75.98 22.56
N VAL A 330 -4.62 -75.89 21.30
CA VAL A 330 -3.54 -74.97 20.92
C VAL A 330 -3.83 -73.68 21.69
N PRO A 331 -2.93 -73.23 22.57
CA PRO A 331 -3.12 -71.96 23.24
C PRO A 331 -3.16 -70.90 22.14
N LYS A 332 -4.37 -70.49 21.74
CA LYS A 332 -4.61 -69.13 21.32
C LYS A 332 -4.19 -68.31 22.53
N ARG A 333 -2.89 -67.96 22.58
CA ARG A 333 -2.41 -66.79 23.28
C ARG A 333 -3.28 -65.67 22.74
N ARG A 334 -4.37 -65.40 23.45
CA ARG A 334 -4.98 -64.08 23.45
C ARG A 334 -3.80 -63.16 23.73
N PHE A 335 -3.38 -62.43 22.70
CA PHE A 335 -2.82 -61.11 22.91
C PHE A 335 -3.87 -60.39 23.75
N ARG A 336 -3.73 -60.51 25.07
CA ARG A 336 -4.28 -59.56 26.00
C ARG A 336 -3.51 -58.31 25.61
N GLU A 337 -4.17 -57.43 24.86
CA GLU A 337 -3.83 -56.02 24.84
C GLU A 337 -3.82 -55.61 26.30
N GLN A 338 -2.64 -55.74 26.93
CA GLN A 338 -2.26 -54.86 28.00
C GLN A 338 -2.17 -53.53 27.29
N ALA A 339 -3.31 -52.84 27.25
CA ALA A 339 -3.30 -51.41 27.42
C ALA A 339 -2.42 -51.17 28.66
N THR A 340 -1.14 -50.93 28.40
CA THR A 340 -0.30 -50.18 29.30
C THR A 340 -1.01 -48.84 29.39
N ASN A 341 -1.94 -48.77 30.34
CA ASN A 341 -2.20 -47.57 31.11
C ASN A 341 -0.84 -47.17 31.69
N CYS A 342 -0.04 -46.52 30.86
CA CYS A 342 0.94 -45.56 31.31
C CYS A 342 0.11 -44.47 31.98
N GLY A 343 -0.20 -44.71 33.26
CA GLY A 343 -0.56 -43.65 34.18
C GLY A 343 0.61 -42.69 34.20
N LEU A 344 0.56 -41.71 33.29
CA LEU A 344 1.15 -40.41 33.51
C LEU A 344 0.54 -39.94 34.82
N LYS A 345 1.29 -40.13 35.91
CA LYS A 345 1.14 -39.35 37.13
C LYS A 345 1.38 -37.91 36.69
N SER A 346 0.29 -37.23 36.34
CA SER A 346 0.26 -35.79 36.19
C SER A 346 0.66 -35.22 37.55
N ALA A 347 1.93 -34.79 37.66
CA ALA A 347 2.33 -33.89 38.71
C ALA A 347 1.35 -32.70 38.68
N GLY A 348 0.74 -32.42 39.83
CA GLY A 348 -0.27 -31.39 39.97
C GLY A 348 0.25 -30.06 39.46
N PHE A 349 -0.35 -29.59 38.37
CA PHE A 349 -0.31 -28.17 38.05
C PHE A 349 -1.18 -27.44 39.08
N PRO A 350 -0.71 -26.30 39.63
CA PRO A 350 -1.52 -25.53 40.55
C PRO A 350 -2.82 -25.14 39.87
N LYS A 351 -3.93 -25.34 40.59
CA LYS A 351 -5.28 -24.97 40.20
C LYS A 351 -5.34 -23.45 40.02
N VAL A 352 -5.03 -22.98 38.81
CA VAL A 352 -5.27 -21.58 38.42
C VAL A 352 -6.77 -21.46 38.17
N ASN A 353 -7.47 -20.81 39.09
CA ASN A 353 -8.84 -20.37 38.88
C ASN A 353 -8.84 -19.29 37.78
N VAL A 354 -8.91 -19.71 36.52
CA VAL A 354 -9.25 -18.80 35.42
C VAL A 354 -10.75 -18.55 35.53
N LYS A 355 -11.12 -17.33 35.92
CA LYS A 355 -12.48 -16.83 35.71
C LYS A 355 -12.71 -16.83 34.20
N GLU A 356 -13.57 -17.71 33.72
CA GLU A 356 -14.20 -17.56 32.41
C GLU A 356 -15.10 -16.32 32.48
N GLU A 357 -14.54 -15.16 32.15
CA GLU A 357 -15.36 -14.08 31.61
C GLU A 357 -15.79 -14.54 30.22
N ALA A 358 -17.07 -14.86 30.10
CA ALA A 358 -17.72 -15.10 28.82
C ALA A 358 -17.57 -13.84 27.96
N LEU A 359 -16.53 -13.82 27.12
CA LEU A 359 -16.47 -12.90 26.00
C LEU A 359 -17.59 -13.30 25.06
N ASN A 360 -18.63 -12.47 25.10
CA ASN A 360 -19.78 -12.49 24.22
C ASN A 360 -19.28 -12.20 22.79
N CYS A 361 -18.77 -13.22 22.12
CA CYS A 361 -18.38 -13.15 20.71
C CYS A 361 -19.66 -13.19 19.88
N ASP A 362 -20.08 -12.01 19.45
CA ASP A 362 -21.20 -11.77 18.55
C ASP A 362 -21.03 -12.60 17.26
N PRO A 363 -21.94 -13.55 16.93
CA PRO A 363 -21.77 -14.48 15.81
C PRO A 363 -21.98 -13.85 14.42
N LYS A 364 -21.99 -12.52 14.30
CA LYS A 364 -22.35 -11.81 13.06
C LYS A 364 -21.18 -11.31 12.20
N VAL A 365 -19.93 -11.53 12.57
CA VAL A 365 -18.79 -11.05 11.80
C VAL A 365 -17.80 -12.18 11.55
N TYR A 366 -18.10 -13.10 10.63
CA TYR A 366 -17.10 -13.85 9.82
C TYR A 366 -17.82 -14.75 8.81
N ALA A 367 -18.45 -14.13 7.81
CA ALA A 367 -18.88 -14.82 6.60
C ALA A 367 -18.63 -13.92 5.39
N SER A 368 -17.36 -13.65 5.10
CA SER A 368 -16.92 -13.18 3.78
C SER A 368 -15.53 -13.75 3.48
N ALA A 369 -15.43 -15.07 3.48
CA ALA A 369 -14.36 -15.76 2.77
C ALA A 369 -14.78 -15.80 1.29
N ASN A 370 -14.42 -14.76 0.54
CA ASN A 370 -14.36 -14.87 -0.92
C ASN A 370 -13.25 -15.86 -1.25
N SER A 371 -13.62 -17.00 -1.82
CA SER A 371 -12.76 -18.11 -2.24
C SER A 371 -11.83 -17.80 -3.42
N ASP A 372 -11.80 -16.55 -3.90
CA ASP A 372 -11.30 -16.26 -5.25
C ASP A 372 -9.99 -15.44 -5.28
N PHE A 373 -9.36 -15.16 -4.13
CA PHE A 373 -8.02 -14.59 -4.12
C PHE A 373 -6.95 -15.69 -4.20
N ALA A 374 -6.76 -16.21 -5.41
CA ALA A 374 -5.55 -16.93 -5.78
C ALA A 374 -4.35 -15.98 -5.62
N CYS A 375 -3.51 -16.24 -4.60
CA CYS A 375 -2.24 -15.55 -4.40
C CYS A 375 -1.28 -15.91 -5.55
N PRO A 376 -0.88 -14.98 -6.44
CA PRO A 376 -0.08 -15.29 -7.60
C PRO A 376 1.41 -15.20 -7.27
N PHE A 377 1.91 -15.92 -6.26
CA PHE A 377 3.34 -16.03 -6.00
C PHE A 377 3.69 -17.37 -5.34
N SER A 378 3.55 -18.46 -6.09
CA SER A 378 4.35 -19.67 -5.87
C SER A 378 4.24 -20.60 -7.08
N ALA A 379 5.02 -20.31 -8.11
CA ALA A 379 5.26 -21.26 -9.19
C ALA A 379 6.76 -21.39 -9.40
N LYS A 380 7.37 -22.34 -8.68
CA LYS A 380 8.40 -23.21 -9.25
C LYS A 380 8.66 -24.43 -8.36
N ALA A 381 8.49 -25.58 -9.02
CA ALA A 381 9.33 -26.77 -8.96
C ALA A 381 8.62 -28.03 -8.44
N GLY A 382 8.40 -28.96 -9.38
CA GLY A 382 8.33 -30.38 -9.07
C GLY A 382 7.27 -31.15 -9.84
N ARG A 383 7.57 -31.58 -11.06
CA ARG A 383 7.26 -32.97 -11.43
C ARG A 383 8.14 -33.52 -12.54
N VAL A 384 8.61 -34.72 -12.24
CA VAL A 384 9.48 -35.60 -13.01
C VAL A 384 8.64 -36.40 -14.02
N THR A 385 9.29 -36.67 -15.14
CA THR A 385 9.01 -37.52 -16.31
C THR A 385 8.23 -38.83 -16.08
N GLN A 386 7.36 -39.20 -17.04
CA GLN A 386 7.49 -40.37 -17.93
C GLN A 386 6.20 -40.61 -18.74
N LEU A 387 6.28 -40.52 -20.07
CA LEU A 387 6.04 -41.64 -21.02
C LEU A 387 6.05 -41.10 -22.45
N ALA A 388 6.82 -41.81 -23.29
CA ALA A 388 6.95 -41.61 -24.71
C ALA A 388 5.68 -42.07 -25.43
N GLU A 389 5.34 -41.44 -26.56
CA GLU A 389 5.30 -42.08 -27.87
C GLU A 389 4.89 -41.09 -28.96
N GLU A 390 5.28 -41.47 -30.17
CA GLU A 390 5.50 -40.66 -31.36
C GLU A 390 4.20 -40.18 -32.02
N GLY A 391 4.27 -39.03 -32.69
CA GLY A 391 3.14 -38.58 -33.51
C GLY A 391 3.32 -37.18 -34.09
N LYS A 392 4.19 -37.06 -35.09
CA LYS A 392 4.25 -35.88 -35.97
C LYS A 392 2.86 -35.58 -36.51
N LYS A 393 2.34 -34.37 -36.30
CA LYS A 393 1.46 -33.68 -37.24
C LYS A 393 1.41 -32.19 -36.92
N ASN A 394 1.54 -31.42 -38.00
CA ASN A 394 1.52 -29.97 -38.07
C ASN A 394 0.20 -29.43 -37.53
N GLU A 395 0.25 -28.39 -36.69
CA GLU A 395 -0.91 -27.54 -36.49
C GLU A 395 -0.52 -26.07 -36.28
N THR A 396 -1.11 -25.27 -37.16
CA THR A 396 -0.97 -23.84 -37.35
C THR A 396 -1.57 -23.11 -36.15
N ILE A 397 -0.75 -22.37 -35.40
CA ILE A 397 -1.22 -21.51 -34.32
C ILE A 397 -1.80 -20.22 -34.94
N GLN A 398 -3.12 -20.15 -35.02
CA GLN A 398 -3.85 -18.89 -35.16
C GLN A 398 -3.77 -18.10 -33.84
N ARG A 399 -3.41 -16.82 -33.94
CA ARG A 399 -3.48 -15.85 -32.85
C ARG A 399 -4.93 -15.66 -32.42
N VAL A 400 -5.24 -16.03 -31.18
CA VAL A 400 -6.47 -15.61 -30.50
C VAL A 400 -6.21 -14.24 -29.86
N THR A 401 -6.97 -13.25 -30.30
CA THR A 401 -7.05 -11.91 -29.69
C THR A 401 -7.80 -11.99 -28.36
N PRO A 402 -7.37 -11.28 -27.30
CA PRO A 402 -8.12 -11.24 -26.06
C PRO A 402 -9.36 -10.36 -26.20
N THR A 403 -10.49 -10.96 -25.86
CA THR A 403 -11.83 -10.41 -25.80
C THR A 403 -11.95 -9.28 -24.77
N GLU A 404 -12.72 -8.27 -25.13
CA GLU A 404 -13.05 -7.08 -24.36
C GLU A 404 -13.79 -7.44 -23.06
N PHE A 405 -13.22 -7.06 -21.91
CA PHE A 405 -13.95 -7.00 -20.63
C PHE A 405 -14.53 -5.60 -20.47
N ASN A 406 -15.85 -5.50 -20.66
CA ASN A 406 -16.64 -4.31 -20.33
C ASN A 406 -16.73 -4.15 -18.82
N ASN A 407 -15.89 -3.26 -18.27
CA ASN A 407 -16.04 -2.75 -16.91
C ASN A 407 -16.67 -1.35 -16.97
N THR A 408 -17.96 -1.29 -16.65
CA THR A 408 -18.74 -0.07 -16.41
C THR A 408 -18.38 0.55 -15.05
N GLY A 409 -17.14 1.01 -14.93
CA GLY A 409 -16.73 1.91 -13.85
C GLY A 409 -16.62 3.33 -14.40
N LYS A 410 -17.67 4.16 -14.21
CA LYS A 410 -17.59 5.61 -14.44
C LYS A 410 -16.69 6.25 -13.38
N GLY A 411 -15.39 6.01 -13.50
CA GLY A 411 -14.37 6.89 -12.92
C GLY A 411 -14.15 8.02 -13.92
N ILE A 412 -14.38 9.26 -13.49
CA ILE A 412 -14.03 10.45 -14.27
C ILE A 412 -12.49 10.53 -14.27
N SER A 413 -11.85 9.76 -15.14
CA SER A 413 -10.46 9.99 -15.51
C SER A 413 -10.46 11.25 -16.37
N LEU A 414 -10.34 12.42 -15.72
CA LEU A 414 -9.88 13.63 -16.38
C LEU A 414 -8.54 13.27 -17.03
N SER A 415 -8.58 13.07 -18.34
CA SER A 415 -7.40 12.69 -19.09
C SER A 415 -6.36 13.78 -18.88
N HIS A 416 -5.09 13.39 -18.71
CA HIS A 416 -3.96 14.30 -18.62
C HIS A 416 -3.91 15.32 -19.79
N ALA A 417 -4.63 15.04 -20.87
CA ALA A 417 -4.81 15.93 -22.03
C ALA A 417 -5.72 17.13 -21.73
N ASN A 418 -6.72 17.01 -20.85
CA ASN A 418 -7.59 18.13 -20.48
C ASN A 418 -6.87 19.11 -19.56
N ILE A 419 -6.08 18.60 -18.60
CA ILE A 419 -5.27 19.45 -17.70
C ILE A 419 -4.24 20.27 -18.51
N ARG A 420 -3.59 19.68 -19.51
CA ARG A 420 -2.65 20.43 -20.38
C ARG A 420 -3.32 21.54 -21.19
N LYS A 421 -4.56 21.33 -21.65
CA LYS A 421 -5.29 22.37 -22.38
C LYS A 421 -5.63 23.57 -21.48
N GLU A 422 -6.04 23.31 -20.24
CA GLU A 422 -6.31 24.38 -19.27
C GLU A 422 -5.03 25.13 -18.88
N GLU A 423 -3.89 24.43 -18.72
CA GLU A 423 -2.58 25.08 -18.46
C GLU A 423 -2.12 25.97 -19.62
N ASP A 424 -2.36 25.56 -20.87
CA ASP A 424 -2.05 26.35 -22.07
C ASP A 424 -2.96 27.59 -22.19
N GLU A 425 -4.25 27.48 -21.87
CA GLU A 425 -5.19 28.60 -21.86
C GLU A 425 -4.88 29.63 -20.77
N ILE A 426 -4.53 29.16 -19.56
CA ILE A 426 -4.11 30.03 -18.45
C ILE A 426 -2.78 30.74 -18.81
N SER A 427 -1.83 30.03 -19.41
CA SER A 427 -0.57 30.64 -19.87
C SER A 427 -0.79 31.70 -20.95
N LYS A 428 -1.72 31.44 -21.88
CA LYS A 428 -2.11 32.42 -22.90
C LYS A 428 -2.73 33.67 -22.27
N PHE A 429 -3.69 33.51 -21.36
CA PHE A 429 -4.33 34.61 -20.64
C PHE A 429 -3.33 35.47 -19.85
N LEU A 430 -2.41 34.83 -19.11
CA LEU A 430 -1.36 35.52 -18.36
C LEU A 430 -0.36 36.27 -19.26
N SER A 431 -0.16 35.80 -20.49
CA SER A 431 0.68 36.49 -21.47
C SER A 431 -0.01 37.73 -22.04
N GLU A 432 -1.32 37.67 -22.31
CA GLU A 432 -2.11 38.81 -22.78
C GLU A 432 -2.29 39.87 -21.69
N PHE A 433 -2.50 39.44 -20.45
CA PHE A 433 -2.57 40.34 -19.30
C PHE A 433 -1.26 41.10 -19.08
N ARG A 434 -0.10 40.43 -19.27
CA ARG A 434 1.22 41.09 -19.22
C ARG A 434 1.42 42.12 -20.33
N LYS A 435 0.91 41.86 -21.54
CA LYS A 435 0.96 42.83 -22.65
C LYS A 435 0.12 44.07 -22.37
N LEU A 436 -1.06 43.91 -21.77
CA LEU A 436 -1.91 45.03 -21.39
C LEU A 436 -1.29 45.90 -20.28
N LYS A 437 -0.53 45.30 -19.36
CA LYS A 437 0.14 46.02 -18.27
C LYS A 437 1.42 46.77 -18.68
N GLY A 438 2.03 46.42 -19.82
CA GLY A 438 3.28 47.02 -20.31
C GLY A 438 3.09 48.21 -21.25
N ASN A 439 1.85 48.57 -21.57
CA ASN A 439 1.52 49.65 -22.52
C ASN A 439 0.84 50.88 -21.86
N ASN A 440 0.80 50.91 -20.52
CA ASN A 440 0.51 52.12 -19.73
C ASN A 440 1.81 52.56 -19.04
#